data_AF-A0A916LJW4-F1
#
_entry.id   AF-A0A916LJW4-F1
#
_cell.length_a   1.000
_cell.length_b   1.000
_cell.length_c   1.000
_cell.angle_alpha   90.00
_cell.angle_beta   90.00
_cell.angle_gamma   90.00
#
_symmetry.space_group_name_H-M   'P 1'
#
loop_
_entity.id
_entity.type
_entity.pdbx_description
1 polymer ?
#
loop_
_entity_poly.entity_id
_entity_poly.type
_entity_poly.pdbx_seq_one_letter_code
_entity_poly.pdbx_strand_id
1 'polypeptide(L)'
;MYEFPFTDEAGHNQDFELALKYIDRIERFLESLLTSVNLKRHLIILTSDHGNIEDLSVKTHTLNKVPTIIWGRGKEKVATSIKSILDITPEIIKYLSD
;
A
#
# COMPACT_ATOMS: atom_id res chain seq x y z
N MET A 1 8.36 -3.35 -8.41
CA MET A 1 7.06 -2.81 -7.99
C MET A 1 6.01 -3.90 -8.21
N TYR A 2 5.07 -4.06 -7.29
CA TYR A 2 3.95 -4.98 -7.41
C TYR A 2 2.67 -4.16 -7.21
N GLU A 3 1.65 -4.44 -8.00
CA GLU A 3 0.35 -3.76 -7.97
C GLU A 3 -0.77 -4.80 -7.83
N PHE A 4 -1.81 -4.44 -7.10
CA PHE A 4 -2.98 -5.28 -6.87
C PHE A 4 -4.26 -4.48 -7.16
N PRO A 5 -4.76 -4.50 -8.41
CA PRO A 5 -5.85 -3.61 -8.84
C PRO A 5 -7.24 -4.06 -8.39
N PHE A 6 -7.37 -5.29 -7.89
CA PHE A 6 -8.68 -5.90 -7.63
C PHE A 6 -9.48 -5.22 -6.51
N THR A 7 -8.82 -4.51 -5.59
CA THR A 7 -9.52 -3.71 -4.58
C THR A 7 -10.28 -2.53 -5.19
N ASP A 8 -9.78 -1.97 -6.30
CA ASP A 8 -10.47 -0.92 -7.05
C ASP A 8 -11.73 -1.46 -7.74
N GLU A 9 -11.63 -2.66 -8.35
CA GLU A 9 -12.78 -3.36 -8.93
C GLU A 9 -13.88 -3.60 -7.89
N ALA A 10 -13.53 -4.12 -6.70
CA ALA A 10 -14.50 -4.35 -5.63
C ALA A 10 -15.16 -3.05 -5.15
N GLY A 11 -14.36 -1.98 -5.05
CA GLY A 11 -14.84 -0.63 -4.72
C GLY A 11 -15.84 -0.10 -5.74
N HIS A 12 -15.49 -0.15 -7.03
CA HIS A 12 -16.37 0.27 -8.13
C HIS A 12 -17.66 -0.54 -8.26
N ASN A 13 -17.63 -1.81 -7.86
CA ASN A 13 -18.81 -2.67 -7.80
C ASN A 13 -19.61 -2.51 -6.49
N GLN A 14 -19.10 -1.75 -5.52
CA GLN A 14 -19.68 -1.62 -4.18
C GLN A 14 -19.92 -3.00 -3.52
N ASP A 15 -19.05 -3.95 -3.82
CA ASP A 15 -19.20 -5.36 -3.43
C ASP A 15 -18.38 -5.65 -2.18
N PHE A 16 -19.06 -5.69 -1.04
CA PHE A 16 -18.46 -5.89 0.27
C PHE A 16 -17.81 -7.27 0.43
N GLU A 17 -18.44 -8.32 -0.10
CA GLU A 17 -17.92 -9.68 0.00
C GLU A 17 -16.65 -9.85 -0.85
N LEU A 18 -16.65 -9.24 -2.05
CA LEU A 18 -15.48 -9.22 -2.91
C LEU A 18 -14.35 -8.38 -2.30
N ALA A 19 -14.69 -7.25 -1.67
CA ALA A 19 -13.73 -6.42 -0.94
C ALA A 19 -13.04 -7.21 0.18
N LEU A 20 -13.81 -7.91 1.02
CA LEU A 20 -13.26 -8.77 2.09
C LEU A 20 -12.33 -9.85 1.55
N LYS A 21 -12.75 -10.54 0.48
CA LYS A 21 -11.93 -11.57 -0.17
C LYS A 21 -10.58 -11.04 -0.66
N TYR A 22 -10.57 -9.83 -1.21
CA TYR A 22 -9.35 -9.21 -1.71
C TYR A 22 -8.47 -8.66 -0.59
N ILE A 23 -9.06 -8.14 0.49
CA ILE A 23 -8.31 -7.74 1.68
C ILE A 23 -7.62 -8.96 2.32
N ASP A 24 -8.31 -10.09 2.50
CA ASP A 24 -7.71 -11.35 3.01
C ASP A 24 -6.55 -11.82 2.13
N ARG A 25 -6.68 -11.68 0.80
CA ARG A 25 -5.59 -12.03 -0.13
C ARG A 25 -4.37 -11.11 0.04
N ILE A 26 -4.57 -9.81 0.22
CA ILE A 26 -3.49 -8.86 0.51
C ILE A 26 -2.82 -9.20 1.84
N GLU A 27 -3.61 -9.48 2.89
CA GLU A 27 -3.10 -9.83 4.21
C GLU A 27 -2.19 -11.06 4.15
N ARG A 28 -2.66 -12.16 3.53
CA ARG A 28 -1.85 -13.39 3.35
C ARG A 28 -0.59 -13.16 2.53
N PHE A 29 -0.67 -12.33 1.49
CA PHE A 29 0.50 -11.97 0.69
C PHE A 29 1.53 -11.21 1.53
N LEU A 30 1.08 -10.21 2.30
CA LEU A 30 1.95 -9.42 3.17
C LEU A 30 2.56 -10.27 4.28
N GLU A 31 1.79 -11.18 4.90
CA GLU A 31 2.30 -12.12 5.90
C GLU A 31 3.42 -12.99 5.31
N SER A 32 3.18 -13.61 4.15
CA SER A 32 4.19 -14.43 3.47
C SER A 32 5.42 -13.62 3.04
N LEU A 33 5.23 -12.37 2.58
CA LEU A 33 6.33 -11.50 2.16
C LEU A 33 7.19 -11.08 3.36
N LEU A 34 6.55 -10.57 4.41
CA LEU A 34 7.25 -10.04 5.59
C LEU A 34 7.95 -11.14 6.40
N THR A 35 7.47 -12.38 6.35
CA THR A 35 8.12 -13.53 7.00
C THR A 35 9.29 -14.11 6.20
N SER A 36 9.29 -13.95 4.86
CA SER A 36 10.33 -14.49 3.99
C SER A 36 11.49 -13.53 3.71
N VAL A 37 11.22 -12.22 3.77
CA VAL A 37 12.22 -11.19 3.46
C VAL A 37 13.07 -10.82 4.67
N ASN A 38 14.39 -10.70 4.47
CA ASN A 38 15.27 -10.13 5.49
C ASN A 38 15.11 -8.61 5.59
N LEU A 39 14.30 -8.15 6.54
CA LEU A 39 14.02 -6.74 6.81
C LEU A 39 15.23 -5.92 7.27
N LYS A 40 16.35 -6.55 7.67
CA LYS A 40 17.60 -5.82 7.93
C LYS A 40 18.30 -5.38 6.65
N ARG A 41 17.96 -6.00 5.52
CA ARG A 41 18.58 -5.74 4.21
C ARG A 41 17.64 -5.06 3.22
N HIS A 42 16.33 -5.25 3.38
CA HIS A 42 15.32 -4.75 2.46
C HIS A 42 14.44 -3.70 3.13
N LEU A 43 13.94 -2.77 2.32
CA LEU A 43 12.89 -1.82 2.67
C LEU A 43 11.64 -2.21 1.87
N ILE A 44 10.50 -2.29 2.54
CA ILE A 44 9.20 -2.59 1.91
C ILE A 44 8.29 -1.40 2.18
N ILE A 45 7.67 -0.87 1.12
CA ILE A 45 6.68 0.21 1.18
C ILE A 45 5.37 -0.35 0.62
N LEU A 46 4.32 -0.28 1.42
CA LEU A 46 2.94 -0.50 1.00
C LEU A 46 2.22 0.85 1.00
N THR A 47 1.56 1.17 -0.10
CA THR A 47 0.75 2.38 -0.23
C THR A 47 -0.40 2.12 -1.18
N SER A 48 -1.32 3.07 -1.28
CA SER A 48 -2.38 3.09 -2.27
C SER A 48 -2.37 4.45 -2.97
N ASP A 49 -2.82 4.48 -4.22
CA ASP A 49 -2.91 5.66 -5.05
C ASP A 49 -4.14 6.52 -4.78
N HIS A 50 -5.22 5.91 -4.29
CA HIS A 50 -6.45 6.60 -3.92
C HIS A 50 -7.28 5.82 -2.88
N GLY A 51 -8.24 6.48 -2.24
CA GLY A 51 -9.30 5.78 -1.50
C GLY A 51 -10.37 5.26 -2.46
N ASN A 52 -11.07 4.21 -2.06
CA ASN A 52 -12.23 3.62 -2.74
C ASN A 52 -12.88 2.59 -1.79
N ILE A 53 -12.18 1.48 -1.58
CA ILE A 53 -12.67 0.27 -0.91
C ILE A 53 -13.02 0.47 0.58
N GLU A 54 -12.51 1.52 1.22
CA GLU A 54 -12.84 1.86 2.61
C GLU A 54 -14.25 2.41 2.79
N ASP A 55 -14.87 2.92 1.72
CA ASP A 55 -16.24 3.45 1.72
C ASP A 55 -17.01 2.99 0.47
N LEU A 56 -17.56 1.78 0.54
CA LEU A 56 -18.37 1.20 -0.53
C LEU A 56 -19.72 1.88 -0.73
N SER A 57 -20.06 2.94 0.02
CA SER A 57 -21.23 3.77 -0.31
C SER A 57 -20.97 4.70 -1.50
N VAL A 58 -19.70 4.94 -1.83
CA VAL A 58 -19.25 5.75 -2.97
C VAL A 58 -18.74 4.82 -4.08
N LYS A 59 -19.35 4.90 -5.26
CA LYS A 59 -18.98 4.05 -6.41
C LYS A 59 -17.63 4.42 -7.04
N THR A 60 -17.19 5.66 -6.88
CA THR A 60 -15.95 6.19 -7.46
C THR A 60 -14.86 6.28 -6.42
N HIS A 61 -13.66 6.70 -6.83
CA HIS A 61 -12.59 7.04 -5.90
C HIS A 61 -13.04 8.07 -4.87
N THR A 62 -12.49 7.96 -3.66
CA THR A 62 -12.71 8.90 -2.56
C THR A 62 -11.48 9.78 -2.35
N LEU A 63 -11.64 10.85 -1.58
CA LEU A 63 -10.54 11.70 -1.13
C LEU A 63 -10.01 11.30 0.26
N ASN A 64 -10.36 10.11 0.75
CA ASN A 64 -9.84 9.61 2.01
C ASN A 64 -8.32 9.44 1.94
N LYS A 65 -7.66 9.71 3.06
CA LYS A 65 -6.22 9.48 3.16
C LYS A 65 -5.93 7.99 3.08
N VAL A 66 -5.05 7.63 2.17
CA VAL A 66 -4.53 6.28 2.02
C VAL A 66 -3.39 6.00 3.01
N PRO A 67 -3.27 4.77 3.52
CA PRO A 67 -2.14 4.40 4.36
C PRO A 67 -0.85 4.32 3.53
N THR A 68 0.26 4.78 4.10
CA THR A 68 1.60 4.37 3.66
C THR A 68 2.29 3.68 4.83
N ILE A 69 2.59 2.40 4.66
CA ILE A 69 3.16 1.53 5.70
C ILE A 69 4.54 1.06 5.23
N ILE A 70 5.53 1.17 6.11
CA ILE A 70 6.93 0.94 5.77
C ILE A 70 7.58 -0.02 6.75
N TRP A 71 8.24 -1.05 6.22
CA TRP A 71 9.01 -2.03 6.99
C TRP A 71 10.46 -2.08 6.52
N GLY A 72 11.35 -2.44 7.45
CA GLY A 72 12.73 -2.80 7.14
C GLY A 72 13.76 -1.67 7.24
N ARG A 73 14.88 -1.83 6.53
CA ARG A 73 16.08 -1.02 6.70
C ARG A 73 15.82 0.45 6.34
N GLY A 74 16.06 1.36 7.27
CA GLY A 74 15.91 2.81 7.04
C GLY A 74 14.47 3.30 7.03
N LYS A 75 13.50 2.47 7.47
CA LYS A 75 12.06 2.81 7.47
C LYS A 75 11.76 4.13 8.17
N GLU A 76 12.43 4.47 9.26
CA GLU A 76 12.17 5.70 10.02
C GLU A 76 12.53 6.94 9.18
N LYS A 77 13.69 6.91 8.51
CA LYS A 77 14.16 8.01 7.63
C LYS A 77 13.17 8.21 6.48
N VAL A 78 12.78 7.13 5.81
CA VAL A 78 11.87 7.17 4.66
C VAL A 78 10.44 7.54 5.08
N ALA A 79 9.97 7.07 6.23
CA ALA A 79 8.63 7.41 6.72
C ALA A 79 8.49 8.90 7.04
N THR A 80 9.53 9.54 7.57
CA THR A 80 9.46 10.97 7.94
C THR A 80 9.39 11.93 6.75
N SER A 81 9.80 11.48 5.57
CA SER A 81 9.83 12.30 4.35
C SER A 81 8.58 12.16 3.48
N ILE A 82 7.81 11.08 3.63
CA ILE A 82 6.59 10.84 2.83
C ILE A 82 5.38 11.51 3.48
N LYS A 83 4.76 12.46 2.76
CA LYS A 83 3.52 13.15 3.19
C LYS A 83 2.38 12.97 2.20
N SER A 84 2.71 12.59 0.96
CA SER A 84 1.80 12.39 -0.16
C SER A 84 2.35 11.29 -1.07
N ILE A 85 1.52 10.78 -1.97
CA ILE A 85 1.96 9.80 -2.96
C ILE A 85 3.07 10.34 -3.90
N LEU A 86 3.09 11.65 -4.14
CA LEU A 86 4.12 12.30 -4.96
C LEU A 86 5.53 12.15 -4.35
N ASP A 87 5.61 11.91 -3.04
CA ASP A 87 6.89 11.75 -2.33
C ASP A 87 7.46 10.32 -2.46
N ILE A 88 6.65 9.33 -2.88
CA ILE A 88 7.05 7.92 -2.93
C ILE A 88 8.24 7.71 -3.88
N THR A 89 8.10 8.13 -5.13
CA THR A 89 9.16 7.91 -6.15
C THR A 89 10.45 8.66 -5.82
N PRO A 90 10.43 9.97 -5.49
CA PRO A 90 11.63 10.69 -5.08
C PRO A 90 12.34 10.06 -3.88
N GLU A 91 11.60 9.61 -2.86
CA GLU A 91 12.20 9.00 -1.68
C GLU A 91 12.76 7.60 -1.94
N ILE A 92 12.16 6.82 -2.83
CA ILE A 92 12.76 5.55 -3.31
C ILE A 92 14.09 5.81 -4.04
N ILE A 93 14.12 6.79 -4.96
CA ILE A 93 15.34 7.12 -5.71
C ILE A 93 16.46 7.57 -4.76
N LYS A 94 16.13 8.45 -3.82
CA LYS A 94 17.06 8.93 -2.80
C LYS A 94 17.58 7.79 -1.93
N TYR A 95 16.71 6.90 -1.45
CA TYR A 95 17.10 5.74 -0.65
C TYR A 95 18.04 4.79 -1.40
N LEU A 96 17.87 4.63 -2.71
CA LEU A 96 18.72 3.77 -3.55
C LEU A 96 20.05 4.43 -3.96
N SER A 97 20.14 5.75 -3.84
CA SER A 97 21.35 6.52 -4.19
C SER A 97 22.26 6.81 -2.99
N ASP A 98 21.78 6.54 -1.77
CA ASP A 98 22.54 6.58 -0.51
C ASP A 98 23.31 5.26 -0.27
#